data_AF-A0A6I5N9T0-F1
#
_entry.id   AF-A0A6I5N9T0-F1
#
_cell.length_a   1.000
_cell.length_b   1.000
_cell.length_c   1.000
_cell.angle_alpha   90.00
_cell.angle_beta   90.00
_cell.angle_gamma   90.00
#
_symmetry.space_group_name_H-M   'P 1'
#
loop_
_entity.id
_entity.type
_entity.pdbx_description
1 polymer ?
#
loop_
_entity_poly.entity_id
_entity_poly.type
_entity_poly.pdbx_seq_one_letter_code
_entity_poly.pdbx_strand_id
1 'polypeptide(L)'
;MDEYTRSLEEKARRKADAACTGRRGWSHTKLKAIAYVLLGIGVASNTLVPALFGQPTEDNFSALTMSVVCTAIGWVAIPMFAWFLYSGFKYTHNVLYYWLRLVLLAVICEVPYDMINYGQPIDWQSQNPVWALVIALSALILVHSFRQYSRPVEICLTVIVLLVAVVWTMVFKVGVTESLMMTGLLVLGTTMIFYYLDGRENLMMGTAGVFSAMFLAVPAVGIVLLHFRRENDVIDRPKHRWTHYLGYVVYPAMLLFGMLVAM
;
A
#
# COMPACT_ATOMS: atom_id res chain seq x y z
N MET A 1 41.60 -10.53 17.77
CA MET A 1 40.27 -9.90 17.67
C MET A 1 39.54 -10.61 16.57
N ASP A 2 38.56 -11.45 16.91
CA ASP A 2 37.86 -12.28 15.93
C ASP A 2 37.02 -11.41 15.00
N GLU A 3 36.87 -11.88 13.76
CA GLU A 3 36.07 -11.21 12.71
C GLU A 3 34.63 -10.94 13.18
N TYR A 4 34.10 -11.82 14.02
CA TYR A 4 32.82 -11.65 14.70
C TYR A 4 32.78 -10.41 15.59
N THR A 5 33.81 -10.18 16.41
CA THR A 5 33.90 -9.03 17.32
C THR A 5 34.04 -7.73 16.55
N ARG A 6 34.83 -7.72 15.45
CA ARG A 6 34.90 -6.58 14.52
C ARG A 6 33.53 -6.25 13.91
N SER A 7 32.77 -7.25 13.49
CA SER A 7 31.45 -7.05 12.90
C SER A 7 30.44 -6.46 13.90
N LEU A 8 30.56 -6.84 15.19
CA LEU A 8 29.72 -6.30 16.26
C LEU A 8 30.10 -4.86 16.59
N GLU A 9 31.39 -4.55 16.64
CA GLU A 9 31.89 -3.19 16.86
C GLU A 9 31.55 -2.24 15.70
N GLU A 10 31.61 -2.71 14.45
CA GLU A 10 31.16 -1.95 13.28
C GLU A 10 29.65 -1.68 13.33
N LYS A 11 28.85 -2.69 13.69
CA LYS A 11 27.40 -2.50 13.89
C LYS A 11 27.11 -1.51 15.01
N ALA A 12 27.85 -1.59 16.12
CA ALA A 12 27.70 -0.67 17.25
C ALA A 12 28.09 0.77 16.88
N ARG A 13 29.19 0.95 16.13
CA ARG A 13 29.62 2.26 15.59
C ARG A 13 28.61 2.84 14.62
N ARG A 14 28.14 2.06 13.63
CA ARG A 14 27.07 2.50 12.71
C ARG A 14 25.80 2.93 13.46
N LYS A 15 25.43 2.21 14.52
CA LYS A 15 24.28 2.54 15.36
C LYS A 15 24.49 3.82 16.17
N ALA A 16 25.71 4.07 16.65
CA ALA A 16 26.10 5.31 17.33
C ALA A 16 26.18 6.50 16.38
N ASP A 17 26.72 6.31 15.17
CA ASP A 17 26.82 7.34 14.13
C ASP A 17 25.44 7.71 13.57
N ALA A 18 24.52 6.74 13.45
CA ALA A 18 23.12 6.99 13.12
C ALA A 18 22.35 7.73 14.24
N ALA A 19 22.79 7.60 15.49
CA ALA A 19 22.24 8.38 16.61
C ALA A 19 22.78 9.83 16.64
N CYS A 20 24.04 10.03 16.21
CA CYS A 20 24.72 11.33 16.18
C CYS A 20 24.38 12.15 14.93
N THR A 21 24.09 11.50 13.80
CA THR A 21 23.60 12.16 12.58
C THR A 21 22.10 12.45 12.72
N GLY A 22 21.77 13.67 13.17
CA GLY A 22 20.40 14.07 13.52
C GLY A 22 19.34 13.61 12.51
N ARG A 23 18.33 12.88 13.00
CA ARG A 23 17.00 12.56 12.40
C ARG A 23 16.90 12.69 10.86
N ARG A 24 17.82 12.11 10.09
CA ARG A 24 17.70 12.12 8.61
C ARG A 24 16.53 11.21 8.21
N GLY A 25 15.71 11.68 7.27
CA GLY A 25 14.53 10.97 6.76
C GLY A 25 13.18 11.45 7.27
N TRP A 26 12.14 11.20 6.47
CA TRP A 26 10.74 11.53 6.77
C TRP A 26 10.16 10.59 7.82
N SER A 27 9.38 11.15 8.75
CA SER A 27 8.69 10.35 9.77
C SER A 27 7.53 9.56 9.17
N HIS A 28 7.15 8.47 9.82
CA HIS A 28 6.02 7.63 9.39
C HIS A 28 4.70 8.41 9.23
N THR A 29 4.46 9.44 10.05
CA THR A 29 3.27 10.31 9.92
C THR A 29 3.33 11.19 8.68
N LYS A 30 4.50 11.72 8.32
CA LYS A 30 4.68 12.52 7.09
C LYS A 30 4.46 11.65 5.85
N LEU A 31 5.02 10.44 5.84
CA LEU A 31 4.83 9.49 4.74
C LEU A 31 3.36 9.12 4.56
N LYS A 32 2.64 8.86 5.66
CA LYS A 32 1.19 8.63 5.63
C LYS A 32 0.42 9.81 5.06
N ALA A 33 0.73 11.03 5.49
CA ALA A 33 0.09 12.24 4.96
C ALA A 33 0.30 12.37 3.44
N ILE A 34 1.53 12.18 2.96
CA ILE A 34 1.84 12.18 1.52
C ILE A 34 1.05 11.11 0.78
N ALA A 35 1.01 9.88 1.30
CA ALA A 35 0.24 8.80 0.68
C ALA A 35 -1.27 9.10 0.61
N TYR A 36 -1.85 9.70 1.65
CA TYR A 36 -3.26 10.11 1.63
C TYR A 36 -3.53 11.26 0.66
N VAL A 37 -2.62 12.22 0.51
CA VAL A 37 -2.74 13.29 -0.50
C VAL A 37 -2.71 12.71 -1.90
N LEU A 38 -1.76 11.81 -2.19
CA LEU A 38 -1.66 11.12 -3.48
C LEU A 38 -2.92 10.30 -3.76
N LEU A 39 -3.41 9.54 -2.77
CA LEU A 39 -4.66 8.80 -2.87
C LEU A 39 -5.86 9.71 -3.16
N GLY A 40 -5.94 10.87 -2.49
CA GLY A 40 -6.98 11.86 -2.72
C GLY A 40 -6.98 12.42 -4.14
N ILE A 41 -5.80 12.64 -4.72
CA ILE A 41 -5.68 13.03 -6.15
C ILE A 41 -6.20 11.91 -7.07
N GLY A 42 -5.93 10.65 -6.71
CA GLY A 42 -6.47 9.49 -7.44
C GLY A 42 -7.99 9.31 -7.29
N VAL A 43 -8.60 9.74 -6.19
CA VAL A 43 -10.08 9.76 -6.05
C VAL A 43 -10.69 10.96 -6.79
N ALA A 44 -9.98 12.09 -6.80
CA ALA A 44 -10.38 13.29 -7.52
C ALA A 44 -10.47 13.10 -9.04
N SER A 45 -9.71 12.15 -9.62
CA SER A 45 -9.75 11.87 -11.06
C SER A 45 -11.12 11.41 -11.54
N ASN A 46 -11.84 10.64 -10.73
CA ASN A 46 -13.15 10.08 -11.10
C ASN A 46 -14.33 10.91 -10.57
N THR A 47 -14.06 11.98 -9.81
CA THR A 47 -15.09 12.80 -9.17
C THR A 47 -14.99 14.27 -9.59
N LEU A 48 -13.90 14.93 -9.19
CA LEU A 48 -13.69 16.36 -9.45
C LEU A 48 -13.37 16.66 -10.91
N VAL A 49 -12.64 15.79 -11.61
CA VAL A 49 -12.31 16.04 -13.03
C VAL A 49 -13.58 16.03 -13.89
N PRO A 50 -14.47 15.02 -13.81
CA PRO A 50 -15.76 15.07 -14.51
C PRO A 50 -16.62 16.27 -14.11
N ALA A 51 -16.63 16.63 -12.82
CA ALA A 51 -17.43 17.75 -12.31
C ALA A 51 -16.94 19.13 -12.81
N LEU A 52 -15.63 19.31 -12.97
CA LEU A 52 -15.04 20.60 -13.35
C LEU A 52 -14.86 20.77 -14.87
N PHE A 53 -14.54 19.69 -15.58
CA PHE A 53 -14.15 19.72 -16.99
C PHE A 53 -15.14 18.99 -17.91
N GLY A 54 -16.23 18.45 -17.36
CA GLY A 54 -17.19 17.64 -18.09
C GLY A 54 -16.76 16.17 -18.18
N GLN A 55 -17.69 15.32 -18.65
CA GLN A 55 -17.45 13.88 -18.73
C GLN A 55 -16.23 13.58 -19.63
N PRO A 56 -15.30 12.71 -19.20
CA PRO A 56 -14.13 12.30 -19.97
C PRO A 56 -14.55 11.34 -21.09
N THR A 57 -15.15 11.90 -22.15
CA THR A 57 -15.53 11.20 -23.38
C THR A 57 -14.50 11.42 -24.48
N GLU A 58 -14.61 10.67 -25.59
CA GLU A 58 -13.73 10.83 -26.77
C GLU A 58 -13.73 12.28 -27.30
N ASP A 59 -14.82 13.00 -27.11
CA ASP A 59 -14.97 14.40 -27.52
C ASP A 59 -14.24 15.39 -26.60
N ASN A 60 -13.92 14.99 -25.36
CA ASN A 60 -13.33 15.83 -24.31
C ASN A 60 -11.93 15.35 -23.91
N PHE A 61 -10.98 15.41 -24.85
CA PHE A 61 -9.58 15.02 -24.64
C PHE A 61 -8.91 15.68 -23.42
N SER A 62 -9.28 16.91 -23.07
CA SER A 62 -8.73 17.63 -21.92
C SER A 62 -9.12 16.97 -20.60
N ALA A 63 -10.41 16.65 -20.42
CA ALA A 63 -10.92 15.97 -19.23
C ALA A 63 -10.34 14.54 -19.12
N LEU A 64 -10.25 13.84 -20.24
CA LEU A 64 -9.65 12.50 -20.30
C LEU A 64 -8.17 12.53 -19.89
N THR A 65 -7.39 13.45 -20.44
CA THR A 65 -5.96 13.60 -20.09
C THR A 65 -5.79 13.94 -18.61
N MET A 66 -6.61 14.85 -18.08
CA MET A 66 -6.56 15.23 -16.66
C MET A 66 -6.88 14.05 -15.74
N SER A 67 -7.92 13.27 -16.06
CA SER A 67 -8.28 12.08 -15.28
C SER A 67 -7.14 11.07 -15.25
N VAL A 68 -6.54 10.77 -16.41
CA VAL A 68 -5.40 9.83 -16.50
C VAL A 68 -4.21 10.31 -15.68
N VAL A 69 -3.86 11.60 -15.75
CA VAL A 69 -2.74 12.16 -14.98
C VAL A 69 -3.01 12.10 -13.48
N CYS A 70 -4.21 12.48 -13.03
CA CYS A 70 -4.59 12.40 -11.62
C CYS A 70 -4.59 10.95 -11.11
N THR A 71 -5.12 10.01 -11.89
CA THR A 71 -5.09 8.57 -11.60
C THR A 71 -3.66 8.06 -11.49
N ALA A 72 -2.77 8.44 -12.42
CA ALA A 72 -1.36 8.08 -12.38
C ALA A 72 -0.66 8.59 -11.11
N ILE A 73 -0.91 9.85 -10.71
CA ILE A 73 -0.39 10.40 -9.45
C ILE A 73 -0.90 9.59 -8.25
N GLY A 74 -2.15 9.15 -8.26
CA GLY A 74 -2.72 8.26 -7.24
C GLY A 74 -1.98 6.93 -7.10
N TRP A 75 -1.49 6.37 -8.20
CA TRP A 75 -0.77 5.10 -8.21
C TRP A 75 0.57 5.11 -7.46
N VAL A 76 1.17 6.30 -7.29
CA VAL A 76 2.37 6.48 -6.45
C VAL A 76 2.10 6.06 -5.00
N ALA A 77 0.86 6.20 -4.51
CA ALA A 77 0.51 5.87 -3.13
C ALA A 77 0.50 4.36 -2.84
N ILE A 78 0.29 3.52 -3.86
CA ILE A 78 0.01 2.09 -3.69
C ILE A 78 1.15 1.33 -2.98
N PRO A 79 2.41 1.39 -3.45
CA PRO A 79 3.50 0.72 -2.73
C PRO A 79 3.75 1.31 -1.35
N MET A 80 3.39 2.58 -1.11
CA MET A 80 3.43 3.17 0.23
C MET A 80 2.44 2.50 1.17
N PHE A 81 1.21 2.23 0.71
CA PHE A 81 0.23 1.48 1.49
C PHE A 81 0.65 0.03 1.73
N ALA A 82 1.28 -0.63 0.75
CA ALA A 82 1.87 -1.96 0.94
C ALA A 82 2.95 -1.95 2.04
N TRP A 83 3.80 -0.92 2.07
CA TRP A 83 4.79 -0.75 3.15
C TRP A 83 4.12 -0.53 4.51
N PHE A 84 3.05 0.28 4.56
CA PHE A 84 2.31 0.50 5.80
C PHE A 84 1.59 -0.76 6.30
N LEU A 85 1.09 -1.59 5.39
CA LEU A 85 0.49 -2.88 5.68
C LEU A 85 1.51 -3.82 6.34
N TYR A 86 2.65 -4.00 5.68
CA TYR A 86 3.75 -4.82 6.20
C TYR A 86 4.29 -4.28 7.54
N SER A 87 4.51 -2.97 7.65
CA SER A 87 4.93 -2.34 8.91
C SER A 87 3.90 -2.56 10.01
N GLY A 88 2.61 -2.42 9.68
CA GLY A 88 1.51 -2.69 10.60
C GLY A 88 1.54 -4.12 11.10
N PHE A 89 1.71 -5.09 10.21
CA PHE A 89 1.85 -6.51 10.57
C PHE A 89 3.02 -6.77 11.52
N LYS A 90 4.22 -6.25 11.21
CA LYS A 90 5.45 -6.50 11.99
C LYS A 90 5.37 -6.00 13.44
N TYR A 91 4.72 -4.87 13.67
CA TYR A 91 4.73 -4.20 14.97
C TYR A 91 3.40 -4.26 15.74
N THR A 92 2.34 -4.82 15.14
CA THR A 92 1.04 -4.93 15.81
C THR A 92 1.04 -6.09 16.80
N HIS A 93 0.58 -5.82 18.03
CA HIS A 93 0.45 -6.84 19.07
C HIS A 93 -0.65 -7.87 18.75
N ASN A 94 -1.74 -7.46 18.10
CA ASN A 94 -2.83 -8.36 17.73
C ASN A 94 -3.20 -8.20 16.25
N VAL A 95 -2.66 -9.11 15.44
CA VAL A 95 -2.82 -9.11 13.99
C VAL A 95 -4.26 -9.42 13.57
N LEU A 96 -5.01 -10.20 14.35
CA LEU A 96 -6.42 -10.49 14.05
C LEU A 96 -7.29 -9.24 14.14
N TYR A 97 -7.10 -8.41 15.17
CA TYR A 97 -7.81 -7.12 15.24
C TYR A 97 -7.41 -6.17 14.10
N TYR A 98 -6.15 -6.20 13.67
CA TYR A 98 -5.72 -5.40 12.52
C TYR A 98 -6.42 -5.87 11.23
N TRP A 99 -6.46 -7.18 11.00
CA TRP A 99 -7.16 -7.78 9.88
C TRP A 99 -8.66 -7.45 9.89
N LEU A 100 -9.35 -7.62 11.03
CA LEU A 100 -10.78 -7.30 11.17
C LEU A 100 -11.08 -5.83 10.86
N ARG A 101 -10.22 -4.91 11.30
CA ARG A 101 -10.39 -3.47 10.99
C ARG A 101 -10.26 -3.19 9.50
N LEU A 102 -9.36 -3.89 8.79
CA LEU A 102 -9.24 -3.75 7.34
C LEU A 102 -10.43 -4.35 6.60
N VAL A 103 -10.97 -5.49 7.05
CA VAL A 103 -12.18 -6.09 6.48
C VAL A 103 -13.38 -5.17 6.66
N LEU A 104 -13.60 -4.67 7.88
CA LEU A 104 -14.67 -3.70 8.15
C LEU A 104 -14.51 -2.44 7.30
N LEU A 105 -13.28 -1.93 7.16
CA LEU A 105 -12.99 -0.78 6.30
C LEU A 105 -13.30 -1.08 4.83
N ALA A 106 -12.93 -2.26 4.33
CA ALA A 106 -13.20 -2.66 2.95
C ALA A 106 -14.70 -2.66 2.67
N VAL A 107 -15.48 -3.33 3.54
CA VAL A 107 -16.95 -3.43 3.43
C VAL A 107 -17.61 -2.06 3.49
N ILE A 108 -17.21 -1.19 4.42
CA ILE A 108 -17.78 0.18 4.54
C ILE A 108 -17.48 1.01 3.29
N CYS A 109 -16.29 0.85 2.72
CA CYS A 109 -15.86 1.62 1.57
C CYS A 109 -16.35 1.06 0.22
N GLU A 110 -16.96 -0.13 0.17
CA GLU A 110 -17.46 -0.71 -1.08
C GLU A 110 -18.53 0.18 -1.72
N VAL A 111 -19.59 0.49 -0.95
CA VAL A 111 -20.72 1.31 -1.43
C VAL A 111 -20.26 2.68 -1.98
N PRO A 112 -19.42 3.46 -1.28
CA PRO A 112 -18.97 4.74 -1.83
C PRO A 112 -17.94 4.60 -2.94
N TYR A 113 -17.17 3.52 -2.99
CA TYR A 113 -16.29 3.24 -4.10
C TYR A 113 -17.08 2.93 -5.38
N ASP A 114 -18.09 2.08 -5.30
CA ASP A 114 -18.92 1.70 -6.46
C ASP A 114 -19.69 2.90 -7.00
N MET A 115 -20.21 3.75 -6.11
CA MET A 115 -20.94 4.95 -6.51
C MET A 115 -20.05 5.93 -7.29
N ILE A 116 -18.81 6.14 -6.86
CA ILE A 116 -17.88 7.06 -7.52
C ILE A 116 -17.46 6.54 -8.90
N ASN A 117 -17.20 5.24 -9.03
CA ASN A 117 -16.60 4.69 -10.25
C ASN A 117 -17.63 4.19 -11.26
N TYR A 118 -18.79 3.73 -10.80
CA TYR A 118 -19.81 3.07 -11.64
C TYR A 118 -21.19 3.74 -11.57
N GLY A 119 -21.38 4.72 -10.66
CA GLY A 119 -22.67 5.39 -10.48
C GLY A 119 -23.76 4.49 -9.89
N GLN A 120 -23.40 3.31 -9.37
CA GLN A 120 -24.31 2.36 -8.73
C GLN A 120 -23.81 2.03 -7.32
N PRO A 121 -24.70 1.78 -6.35
CA PRO A 121 -24.30 1.48 -4.98
C PRO A 121 -23.70 0.09 -4.77
N ILE A 122 -23.93 -0.84 -5.71
CA ILE A 122 -23.40 -2.20 -5.69
C ILE A 122 -23.01 -2.54 -7.11
N ASP A 123 -21.72 -2.72 -7.35
CA ASP A 123 -21.17 -3.15 -8.63
C ASP A 123 -20.14 -4.27 -8.43
N TRP A 124 -20.10 -5.23 -9.35
CA TRP A 124 -19.21 -6.41 -9.27
C TRP A 124 -18.05 -6.35 -10.29
N GLN A 125 -17.92 -5.25 -11.02
CA GLN A 125 -16.93 -5.07 -12.09
C GLN A 125 -15.52 -4.88 -11.53
N SER A 126 -15.39 -4.20 -10.40
CA SER A 126 -14.14 -4.02 -9.65
C SER A 126 -14.47 -3.96 -8.17
N GLN A 127 -13.49 -4.25 -7.33
CA GLN A 127 -13.66 -4.14 -5.89
C GLN A 127 -12.72 -3.07 -5.35
N ASN A 128 -13.12 -2.46 -4.24
CA ASN A 128 -12.32 -1.44 -3.56
C ASN A 128 -10.86 -1.90 -3.31
N PRO A 129 -9.84 -1.05 -3.58
CA PRO A 129 -8.42 -1.34 -3.29
C PRO A 129 -8.11 -1.79 -1.86
N VAL A 130 -8.93 -1.48 -0.85
CA VAL A 130 -8.75 -1.98 0.52
C VAL A 130 -8.84 -3.51 0.58
N TRP A 131 -9.63 -4.15 -0.28
CA TRP A 131 -9.65 -5.62 -0.40
C TRP A 131 -8.29 -6.18 -0.79
N ALA A 132 -7.47 -5.45 -1.56
CA ALA A 132 -6.11 -5.86 -1.89
C ALA A 132 -5.23 -5.92 -0.63
N LEU A 133 -5.40 -4.96 0.28
CA LEU A 133 -4.70 -4.95 1.57
C LEU A 133 -5.15 -6.12 2.46
N VAL A 134 -6.45 -6.44 2.46
CA VAL A 134 -6.98 -7.61 3.17
C VAL A 134 -6.38 -8.90 2.64
N ILE A 135 -6.36 -9.10 1.33
CA ILE A 135 -5.79 -10.30 0.70
C ILE A 135 -4.28 -10.39 0.99
N ALA A 136 -3.54 -9.30 0.81
CA ALA A 136 -2.10 -9.27 1.07
C ALA A 136 -1.77 -9.55 2.54
N LEU A 137 -2.53 -8.99 3.49
CA LEU A 137 -2.35 -9.28 4.91
C LEU A 137 -2.71 -10.73 5.26
N SER A 138 -3.77 -11.26 4.66
CA SER A 138 -4.18 -12.67 4.86
C SER A 138 -3.08 -13.62 4.39
N ALA A 139 -2.54 -13.39 3.19
CA ALA A 139 -1.41 -14.14 2.66
C ALA A 139 -0.20 -14.02 3.57
N LEU A 140 0.11 -12.81 4.06
CA LEU A 140 1.23 -12.56 4.97
C LEU A 140 1.11 -13.33 6.30
N ILE A 141 -0.08 -13.35 6.90
CA ILE A 141 -0.37 -14.09 8.13
C ILE A 141 -0.17 -15.60 7.92
N LEU A 142 -0.69 -16.14 6.83
CA LEU A 142 -0.58 -17.56 6.50
C LEU A 142 0.88 -17.97 6.25
N VAL A 143 1.58 -17.22 5.39
CA VAL A 143 2.99 -17.43 5.08
C VAL A 143 3.85 -17.36 6.34
N HIS A 144 3.57 -16.41 7.24
CA HIS A 144 4.27 -16.32 8.52
C HIS A 144 4.01 -17.54 9.40
N SER A 145 2.77 -18.03 9.44
CA SER A 145 2.38 -19.21 10.22
C SER A 145 3.01 -20.51 9.71
N PHE A 146 3.37 -20.58 8.42
CA PHE A 146 4.00 -21.77 7.84
C PHE A 146 5.47 -21.97 8.24
N ARG A 147 6.10 -20.96 8.85
CA ARG A 147 7.52 -21.05 9.28
C ARG A 147 7.77 -22.07 10.39
N GLN A 148 6.72 -22.60 11.01
CA GLN A 148 6.81 -23.69 11.98
C GLN A 148 7.01 -25.07 11.32
N TYR A 149 6.79 -25.20 10.01
CA TYR A 149 6.95 -26.46 9.27
C TYR A 149 8.37 -26.63 8.70
N SER A 150 8.66 -27.81 8.14
CA SER A 150 9.91 -28.05 7.43
C SER A 150 10.03 -27.18 6.18
N ARG A 151 11.26 -26.79 5.81
CA ARG A 151 11.52 -25.93 4.65
C ARG A 151 10.79 -26.32 3.35
N PRO A 152 10.77 -27.59 2.89
CA PRO A 152 10.05 -27.93 1.66
C PRO A 152 8.53 -27.74 1.79
N VAL A 153 7.97 -28.02 2.98
CA VAL A 153 6.54 -27.83 3.25
C VAL A 153 6.19 -26.35 3.34
N GLU A 154 7.00 -25.55 4.03
CA GLU A 154 6.87 -24.08 4.09
C GLU A 154 6.82 -23.47 2.68
N ILE A 155 7.75 -23.86 1.80
CA ILE A 155 7.82 -23.36 0.42
C ILE A 155 6.58 -23.78 -0.36
N CYS A 156 6.18 -25.06 -0.29
CA CYS A 156 5.01 -25.58 -1.00
C CYS A 156 3.73 -24.83 -0.59
N LEU A 157 3.47 -24.70 0.71
CA LEU A 157 2.30 -23.99 1.23
C LEU A 157 2.33 -22.50 0.87
N THR A 158 3.50 -21.87 0.93
CA THR A 158 3.68 -20.48 0.51
C THR A 158 3.30 -20.29 -0.96
N VAL A 159 3.82 -21.13 -1.85
CA VAL A 159 3.50 -21.07 -3.28
C VAL A 159 2.00 -21.25 -3.52
N ILE A 160 1.37 -22.23 -2.86
CA ILE A 160 -0.08 -22.46 -2.97
C ILE A 160 -0.86 -21.22 -2.52
N VAL A 161 -0.54 -20.64 -1.36
CA VAL A 161 -1.24 -19.46 -0.85
C VAL A 161 -1.03 -18.25 -1.75
N LEU A 162 0.17 -18.05 -2.28
CA LEU A 162 0.42 -16.95 -3.22
C LEU A 162 -0.34 -17.15 -4.53
N LEU A 163 -0.41 -18.36 -5.08
CA LEU A 163 -1.21 -18.65 -6.27
C LEU A 163 -2.69 -18.38 -6.02
N VAL A 164 -3.23 -18.82 -4.88
CA VAL A 164 -4.62 -18.55 -4.49
C VAL A 164 -4.86 -17.04 -4.36
N ALA A 165 -3.96 -16.30 -3.70
CA ALA A 165 -4.07 -14.84 -3.56
C ALA A 165 -4.00 -14.11 -4.91
N VAL A 166 -3.15 -14.57 -5.84
CA VAL A 166 -3.08 -14.04 -7.21
C VAL A 166 -4.39 -14.32 -7.95
N VAL A 167 -4.86 -15.56 -7.94
CA VAL A 167 -6.13 -15.93 -8.61
C VAL A 167 -7.29 -15.10 -8.04
N TRP A 168 -7.37 -14.95 -6.72
CA TRP A 168 -8.43 -14.18 -6.07
C TRP A 168 -8.38 -12.70 -6.45
N THR A 169 -7.19 -12.08 -6.46
CA THR A 169 -7.05 -10.68 -6.89
C THR A 169 -7.43 -10.46 -8.36
N MET A 170 -7.19 -11.46 -9.22
CA MET A 170 -7.58 -11.43 -10.63
C MET A 170 -9.08 -11.64 -10.84
N VAL A 171 -9.68 -12.65 -10.20
CA VAL A 171 -11.10 -13.00 -10.34
C VAL A 171 -12.01 -11.88 -9.85
N PHE A 172 -11.71 -11.31 -8.69
CA PHE A 172 -12.49 -10.22 -8.10
C PHE A 172 -12.08 -8.84 -8.63
N LYS A 173 -11.14 -8.77 -9.59
CA LYS A 173 -10.66 -7.52 -10.19
C LYS A 173 -10.37 -6.44 -9.12
N VAL A 174 -9.64 -6.82 -8.08
CA VAL A 174 -9.49 -5.98 -6.89
C VAL A 174 -8.61 -4.77 -7.17
N GLY A 175 -9.18 -3.58 -7.04
CA GLY A 175 -8.52 -2.30 -7.24
C GLY A 175 -8.10 -2.04 -8.69
N VAL A 176 -8.78 -2.65 -9.66
CA VAL A 176 -8.54 -2.37 -11.07
C VAL A 176 -9.08 -0.98 -11.37
N THR A 177 -8.19 0.00 -11.51
CA THR A 177 -8.52 1.38 -11.86
C THR A 177 -8.37 1.54 -13.37
N GLU A 178 -9.45 1.95 -14.05
CA GLU A 178 -9.48 2.19 -15.51
C GLU A 178 -9.01 1.01 -16.39
N SER A 179 -9.06 -0.23 -15.89
CA SER A 179 -8.54 -1.44 -16.58
C SER A 179 -7.04 -1.43 -16.91
N LEU A 180 -6.29 -0.40 -16.50
CA LEU A 180 -4.87 -0.24 -16.82
C LEU A 180 -3.94 -0.96 -15.84
N MET A 181 -4.26 -0.93 -14.55
CA MET A 181 -3.34 -1.41 -13.52
C MET A 181 -4.00 -2.33 -12.51
N MET A 182 -3.41 -3.51 -12.34
CA MET A 182 -3.84 -4.52 -11.37
C MET A 182 -3.27 -4.19 -9.98
N THR A 183 -3.85 -3.18 -9.32
CA THR A 183 -3.41 -2.69 -8.01
C THR A 183 -3.28 -3.81 -6.99
N GLY A 184 -4.21 -4.78 -6.98
CA GLY A 184 -4.17 -5.91 -6.07
C GLY A 184 -2.88 -6.73 -6.14
N LEU A 185 -2.40 -6.99 -7.34
CA LEU A 185 -1.18 -7.78 -7.56
C LEU A 185 0.07 -6.99 -7.18
N LEU A 186 0.09 -5.67 -7.46
CA LEU A 186 1.19 -4.80 -7.06
C LEU A 186 1.31 -4.73 -5.52
N VAL A 187 0.18 -4.55 -4.82
CA VAL A 187 0.13 -4.55 -3.34
C VAL A 187 0.62 -5.90 -2.79
N LEU A 188 0.12 -7.02 -3.32
CA LEU A 188 0.51 -8.36 -2.87
C LEU A 188 2.02 -8.57 -3.05
N GLY A 189 2.54 -8.32 -4.24
CA GLY A 189 3.95 -8.57 -4.55
C GLY A 189 4.89 -7.64 -3.78
N THR A 190 4.62 -6.34 -3.72
CA THR A 190 5.44 -5.40 -2.94
C THR A 190 5.41 -5.71 -1.44
N THR A 191 4.26 -6.14 -0.89
CA THR A 191 4.15 -6.59 0.51
C THR A 191 5.04 -7.81 0.78
N MET A 192 5.03 -8.79 -0.12
CA MET A 192 5.87 -9.99 0.01
C MET A 192 7.36 -9.64 -0.10
N ILE A 193 7.72 -8.73 -1.00
CA ILE A 193 9.09 -8.23 -1.13
C ILE A 193 9.53 -7.58 0.19
N PHE A 194 8.70 -6.72 0.79
CA PHE A 194 9.01 -6.10 2.08
C PHE A 194 9.15 -7.12 3.21
N TYR A 195 8.31 -8.16 3.23
CA TYR A 195 8.39 -9.21 4.25
C TYR A 195 9.68 -10.04 4.17
N TYR A 196 10.04 -10.52 2.97
CA TYR A 196 11.19 -11.40 2.82
C TYR A 196 12.54 -10.67 2.83
N LEU A 197 12.58 -9.40 2.41
CA LEU A 197 13.81 -8.62 2.28
C LEU A 197 14.00 -7.55 3.36
N ASP A 198 13.17 -7.55 4.40
CA ASP A 198 13.25 -6.60 5.52
C ASP A 198 14.65 -6.45 6.14
N GLY A 199 15.44 -7.53 6.15
CA GLY A 199 16.81 -7.52 6.67
C GLY A 199 17.87 -6.95 5.71
N ARG A 200 17.52 -6.61 4.46
CA ARG A 200 18.43 -6.13 3.41
C ARG A 200 17.83 -4.91 2.71
N GLU A 201 17.90 -3.74 3.35
CA GLU A 201 17.19 -2.53 2.91
C GLU A 201 17.44 -2.14 1.44
N ASN A 202 18.69 -2.11 0.98
CA ASN A 202 19.01 -1.75 -0.40
C ASN A 202 18.40 -2.73 -1.41
N LEU A 203 18.43 -4.02 -1.11
CA LEU A 203 17.86 -5.05 -1.97
C LEU A 203 16.33 -4.99 -1.95
N MET A 204 15.74 -4.75 -0.78
CA MET A 204 14.30 -4.58 -0.59
C MET A 204 13.79 -3.39 -1.42
N MET A 205 14.42 -2.22 -1.32
CA MET A 205 14.01 -1.02 -2.06
C MET A 205 14.24 -1.19 -3.56
N GLY A 206 15.38 -1.76 -3.98
CA GLY A 206 15.68 -1.97 -5.40
C GLY A 206 14.71 -2.96 -6.06
N THR A 207 14.45 -4.10 -5.43
CA THR A 207 13.52 -5.11 -5.97
C THR A 207 12.07 -4.64 -5.95
N ALA A 208 11.63 -3.95 -4.89
CA ALA A 208 10.29 -3.39 -4.84
C ALA A 208 10.09 -2.29 -5.89
N GLY A 209 11.13 -1.48 -6.16
CA GLY A 209 11.14 -0.46 -7.21
C GLY A 209 11.01 -1.07 -8.61
N VAL A 210 11.84 -2.08 -8.93
CA VAL A 210 11.77 -2.80 -10.20
C VAL A 210 10.42 -3.49 -10.37
N PHE A 211 9.94 -4.21 -9.34
CA PHE A 211 8.65 -4.88 -9.39
C PHE A 211 7.49 -3.89 -9.61
N SER A 212 7.52 -2.74 -8.94
CA SER A 212 6.52 -1.68 -9.15
C SER A 212 6.57 -1.13 -10.59
N ALA A 213 7.78 -0.95 -11.14
CA ALA A 213 8.00 -0.48 -12.51
C ALA A 213 7.45 -1.45 -13.59
N MET A 214 7.34 -2.76 -13.29
CA MET A 214 6.79 -3.76 -14.21
C MET A 214 5.28 -3.57 -14.46
N PHE A 215 4.55 -2.94 -13.53
CA PHE A 215 3.14 -2.58 -13.74
C PHE A 215 3.02 -1.25 -14.46
N LEU A 216 3.79 -0.26 -14.00
CA LEU A 216 3.99 1.02 -14.68
C LEU A 216 5.16 1.77 -14.00
N ALA A 217 5.80 2.69 -14.71
CA ALA A 217 6.90 3.49 -14.13
C ALA A 217 6.45 4.33 -12.92
N VAL A 218 5.18 4.74 -12.86
CA VAL A 218 4.68 5.71 -11.87
C VAL A 218 4.65 5.14 -10.43
N PRO A 219 4.10 3.94 -10.16
CA PRO A 219 4.22 3.29 -8.84
C PRO A 219 5.65 3.21 -8.29
N ALA A 220 6.67 3.04 -9.14
CA ALA A 220 8.06 2.97 -8.67
C ALA A 220 8.51 4.26 -7.97
N VAL A 221 7.94 5.42 -8.31
CA VAL A 221 8.17 6.69 -7.60
C VAL A 221 7.77 6.59 -6.14
N GLY A 222 6.71 5.84 -5.82
CA GLY A 222 6.28 5.61 -4.43
C GLY A 222 7.31 4.86 -3.60
N ILE A 223 8.04 3.92 -4.21
CA ILE A 223 9.17 3.23 -3.58
C ILE A 223 10.34 4.19 -3.34
N VAL A 224 10.62 5.10 -4.28
CA VAL A 224 11.64 6.13 -4.11
C VAL A 224 11.29 7.05 -2.94
N LEU A 225 10.02 7.45 -2.79
CA LEU A 225 9.56 8.23 -1.62
C LEU A 225 9.72 7.44 -0.32
N LEU A 226 9.49 6.13 -0.33
CA LEU A 226 9.72 5.26 0.83
C LEU A 226 11.21 5.12 1.19
N HIS A 227 12.12 5.26 0.23
CA HIS A 227 13.57 5.23 0.51
C HIS A 227 14.00 6.39 1.40
N PHE A 228 13.33 7.55 1.32
CA PHE A 228 13.58 8.68 2.21
C PHE A 228 12.99 8.52 3.61
N ARG A 229 12.40 7.36 3.95
CA ARG A 229 11.93 7.09 5.31
C ARG A 229 13.09 7.07 6.30
N ARG A 230 12.77 7.32 7.56
CA ARG A 230 13.72 7.12 8.65
C ARG A 230 13.84 5.62 9.00
N GLU A 231 15.06 5.08 8.94
CA GLU A 231 15.38 3.66 9.16
C GLU A 231 15.06 3.17 10.59
N ASN A 232 15.29 4.03 11.58
CA ASN A 232 15.09 3.73 13.00
C ASN A 232 13.71 4.12 13.56
N ASP A 233 12.73 4.38 12.70
CA ASP A 233 11.35 4.62 13.14
C ASP A 233 10.73 3.26 13.54
N VAL A 234 11.17 2.71 14.68
CA VAL A 234 10.41 1.74 15.48
C VAL A 234 9.13 2.45 15.85
N ILE A 235 8.16 2.48 14.90
CA ILE A 235 6.94 3.29 14.88
C ILE A 235 7.00 4.27 16.04
N ASP A 236 7.68 5.42 15.88
CA ASP A 236 7.68 6.46 16.91
C ASP A 236 6.23 6.49 17.38
N ARG A 237 5.97 6.07 18.63
CA ARG A 237 4.62 6.07 19.17
C ARG A 237 4.11 7.42 18.77
N PRO A 238 3.12 7.51 17.88
CA PRO A 238 2.83 8.77 17.27
C PRO A 238 2.57 9.71 18.40
N LYS A 239 3.16 10.91 18.30
CA LYS A 239 3.08 11.92 19.37
C LYS A 239 1.63 12.06 19.89
N HIS A 240 0.66 11.75 19.01
CA HIS A 240 -0.74 11.54 19.33
C HIS A 240 -1.24 10.15 18.88
N ARG A 241 -1.92 9.41 19.78
CA ARG A 241 -2.52 8.08 19.52
C ARG A 241 -3.48 8.04 18.32
N TRP A 242 -4.04 9.19 17.95
CA TRP A 242 -5.01 9.35 16.86
C TRP A 242 -4.45 9.05 15.47
N THR A 243 -3.14 9.22 15.25
CA THR A 243 -2.58 9.01 13.90
C THR A 243 -2.54 7.53 13.49
N HIS A 244 -2.72 6.60 14.43
CA HIS A 244 -2.92 5.18 14.12
C HIS A 244 -4.25 4.94 13.41
N TYR A 245 -5.28 5.71 13.77
CA TYR A 245 -6.65 5.56 13.27
C TYR A 245 -6.92 6.39 12.02
N LEU A 246 -6.00 7.29 11.66
CA LEU A 246 -6.16 8.27 10.58
C LEU A 246 -6.56 7.61 9.26
N GLY A 247 -5.97 6.46 8.91
CA GLY A 247 -6.32 5.74 7.69
C GLY A 247 -7.72 5.16 7.63
N TYR A 248 -8.27 4.77 8.78
CA TYR A 248 -9.62 4.19 8.85
C TYR A 248 -10.72 5.25 8.77
N VAL A 249 -10.37 6.53 8.95
CA VAL A 249 -11.33 7.64 8.88
C VAL A 249 -11.14 8.43 7.58
N VAL A 250 -9.90 8.71 7.20
CA VAL A 250 -9.60 9.56 6.04
C VAL A 250 -10.06 8.92 4.73
N TYR A 251 -9.83 7.62 4.53
CA TYR A 251 -10.21 6.98 3.28
C TYR A 251 -11.73 6.93 3.04
N PRO A 252 -12.57 6.47 4.02
CA PRO A 252 -14.01 6.57 3.88
C PRO A 252 -14.49 8.01 3.70
N ALA A 253 -13.92 8.97 4.44
CA ALA A 253 -14.29 10.37 4.31
C ALA A 253 -13.98 10.93 2.91
N MET A 254 -12.85 10.56 2.31
CA MET A 254 -12.50 10.93 0.93
C MET A 254 -13.49 10.36 -0.08
N LEU A 255 -13.88 9.09 0.07
CA LEU A 255 -14.88 8.49 -0.82
C LEU A 255 -16.28 9.07 -0.62
N LEU A 256 -16.70 9.34 0.62
CA LEU A 256 -17.98 9.99 0.88
C LEU A 256 -18.02 11.42 0.31
N PHE A 257 -16.92 12.17 0.44
CA PHE A 257 -16.81 13.48 -0.20
C PHE A 257 -16.89 13.38 -1.73
N GLY A 258 -16.15 12.43 -2.32
CA GLY A 258 -16.20 12.18 -3.76
C GLY A 258 -17.59 11.78 -4.24
N MET A 259 -18.31 10.94 -3.49
CA MET A 259 -19.70 10.59 -3.75
C MET A 259 -20.60 11.82 -3.76
N LEU A 260 -20.48 12.69 -2.75
CA LEU A 260 -21.29 13.92 -2.67
C LEU A 260 -21.04 14.88 -3.83
N VAL A 261 -19.84 14.87 -4.41
CA VAL A 261 -19.49 15.68 -5.58
C VAL A 261 -19.99 15.05 -6.88
N ALA A 262 -20.12 13.72 -6.93
CA ALA A 262 -20.55 12.99 -8.11
C ALA A 262 -22.08 12.89 -8.25
N MET A 263 -22.84 13.14 -7.18
CA MET A 263 -24.30 13.26 -7.17
C MET A 263 -24.79 14.61 -7.69
#